data_AF-A0A7J9DJS3-F1
#
_entry.id   AF-A0A7J9DJS3-F1
#
_cell.length_a   1.000
_cell.length_b   1.000
_cell.length_c   1.000
_cell.angle_alpha   90.00
_cell.angle_beta   90.00
_cell.angle_gamma   90.00
#
_symmetry.space_group_name_H-M   'P 1'
#
loop_
_entity.id
_entity.type
_entity.pdbx_description
1 polymer ?
#
loop_
_entity_poly.entity_id
_entity_poly.type
_entity_poly.pdbx_seq_one_letter_code
_entity_poly.pdbx_strand_id
1 'polypeptide(L)' 'MLKIWSNGTYEATLHRVINNSPKYRVCVAYFYEPNFDTLVEPLEMCVEKSGGARLNQKAVYGEHLVNKVKNNFVP' A
#
# COMPACT_ATOMS: atom_id res chain seq x y z
N MET A 1 -1.26 -2.22 0.56
CA MET A 1 -2.63 -2.65 0.19
C MET A 1 -3.79 -1.87 0.81
N LEU A 2 -3.57 -1.17 1.93
CA LEU A 2 -4.63 -0.54 2.74
C LEU A 2 -5.58 0.43 2.00
N LYS A 3 -5.10 1.15 0.98
CA LYS A 3 -5.97 2.03 0.16
C LYS A 3 -7.14 1.28 -0.48
N ILE A 4 -6.89 0.06 -0.98
CA ILE A 4 -7.94 -0.77 -1.59
C ILE A 4 -8.91 -1.24 -0.50
N TRP A 5 -8.41 -1.86 0.58
CA TRP A 5 -9.25 -2.35 1.68
C TRP A 5 -10.15 -1.27 2.29
N SER A 6 -9.61 -0.05 2.45
CA SER A 6 -10.32 1.09 3.03
C SER A 6 -11.26 1.80 2.07
N ASN A 7 -11.50 1.25 0.88
CA ASN A 7 -12.31 1.86 -0.17
C ASN A 7 -11.88 3.30 -0.49
N GLY A 8 -10.57 3.55 -0.50
CA GLY A 8 -10.00 4.88 -0.77
C GLY A 8 -9.99 5.84 0.42
N THR A 9 -10.54 5.47 1.58
CA THR A 9 -10.54 6.35 2.78
C THR A 9 -9.11 6.61 3.29
N TYR A 10 -8.22 5.62 3.16
CA TYR A 10 -6.79 5.79 3.48
C TYR A 10 -5.95 5.87 2.22
N GLU A 11 -5.31 7.02 2.03
CA GLU A 11 -4.47 7.28 0.87
C GLU A 11 -3.03 6.76 1.05
N ALA A 12 -2.44 6.25 -0.03
CA ALA A 12 -1.05 5.81 -0.07
C ALA A 12 -0.14 7.03 -0.32
N THR A 13 0.21 7.74 0.75
CA THR A 13 0.94 9.02 0.64
C THR A 13 2.37 8.85 0.13
N LEU A 14 2.75 9.69 -0.83
CA LEU A 14 4.13 9.78 -1.31
C LEU A 14 5.01 10.40 -0.22
N HIS A 15 6.16 9.77 0.04
CA HIS A 15 7.12 10.24 1.03
C HIS A 15 8.55 10.03 0.52
N ARG A 16 9.47 10.90 0.94
CA ARG A 16 10.90 10.81 0.63
C ARG A 16 11.72 11.21 1.84
N VAL A 17 12.96 10.72 1.90
CA VAL A 17 13.92 11.10 2.94
C VAL A 17 15.01 11.97 2.31
N ILE A 18 15.33 13.09 2.96
CA ILE A 18 16.49 13.93 2.62
C ILE A 18 17.37 14.01 3.87
N ASN A 19 18.65 13.63 3.75
CA ASN A 19 19.62 13.81 4.84
C ASN A 19 20.35 15.15 4.68
N ASN A 20 19.89 16.20 5.37
CA ASN A 20 20.50 17.54 5.36
C ASN A 20 21.63 17.72 6.40
N SER A 21 22.06 16.64 7.05
CA SER A 21 23.09 16.64 8.08
C SER A 21 24.39 16.03 7.56
N PRO A 22 25.58 16.48 8.01
CA PRO A 22 26.83 15.79 7.72
C PRO A 22 26.94 14.44 8.46
N LYS A 23 25.98 14.09 9.32
CA LYS A 23 25.97 12.84 10.08
C LYS A 23 25.28 11.72 9.30
N TYR A 24 25.76 10.50 9.52
CA TYR A 24 25.11 9.29 9.02
C TYR A 24 23.73 9.10 9.66
N ARG A 25 22.75 8.69 8.87
CA ARG A 25 21.36 8.46 9.29
C ARG A 25 21.01 6.98 9.09
N VAL A 26 20.56 6.33 10.16
CA VAL A 26 20.03 4.96 10.13
C VAL A 26 18.52 4.99 10.33
N CYS A 27 17.81 4.14 9.59
CA CYS A 27 16.37 3.94 9.71
C CYS A 27 16.06 2.49 9.37
N VAL A 28 15.30 1.81 10.23
CA VAL A 28 14.82 0.45 9.99
C VAL A 28 13.31 0.54 9.79
N ALA A 29 12.85 0.23 8.57
CA ALA A 29 11.44 0.24 8.24
C ALA A 29 10.86 -1.17 8.39
N TYR A 30 9.65 -1.26 8.95
CA TYR A 30 8.84 -2.46 8.99
C TYR A 30 7.60 -2.26 8.12
N PHE A 31 7.30 -3.25 7.28
CA PHE A 31 6.14 -3.24 6.39
C PHE A 31 5.17 -4.33 6.83
N TYR A 32 3.97 -3.93 7.25
CA TYR A 32 2.90 -4.85 7.61
C TYR A 32 1.96 -5.05 6.44
N GLU A 33 1.86 -6.28 5.96
CA GLU A 33 1.19 -6.59 4.70
C GLU A 33 0.34 -7.87 4.83
N PRO A 34 -0.61 -8.11 3.90
CA PRO A 34 -1.44 -9.31 3.89
C PRO A 34 -0.65 -10.59 3.55
N ASN A 35 -1.30 -11.76 3.64
CA ASN A 35 -0.72 -12.99 3.11
C ASN A 35 -0.53 -12.89 1.59
N PHE A 36 0.47 -13.60 1.05
CA PHE A 36 0.90 -13.50 -0.34
C PHE A 36 -0.22 -13.78 -1.36
N ASP A 37 -1.12 -14.70 -1.05
CA ASP A 37 -2.26 -15.13 -1.87
C ASP A 37 -3.55 -14.34 -1.60
N THR A 38 -3.52 -13.35 -0.70
CA THR A 38 -4.72 -12.60 -0.33
C THR A 38 -5.24 -11.78 -1.51
N LEU A 39 -6.51 -12.02 -1.88
CA LEU A 39 -7.29 -11.11 -2.71
C LEU A 39 -7.69 -9.89 -1.89
N VAL A 40 -7.13 -8.74 -2.23
CA VAL A 40 -7.44 -7.45 -1.60
C VAL A 40 -8.51 -6.75 -2.44
N GLU A 41 -9.66 -6.51 -1.85
CA GLU A 41 -10.77 -5.71 -2.39
C GLU A 41 -11.43 -4.90 -1.26
N PRO A 42 -12.19 -3.82 -1.53
CA PRO A 42 -12.79 -3.01 -0.48
C PRO A 42 -13.57 -3.83 0.55
N LEU A 43 -13.26 -3.63 1.83
CA LEU A 43 -13.97 -4.26 2.92
C LEU A 43 -15.37 -3.66 3.04
N GLU A 44 -16.38 -4.48 3.32
CA GLU A 44 -17.78 -4.02 3.38
C GLU A 44 -17.96 -2.87 4.38
N MET A 45 -17.40 -3.02 5.58
CA MET A 45 -17.41 -1.97 6.61
C MET A 45 -16.78 -0.64 6.15
N CYS A 46 -15.85 -0.68 5.19
CA CYS A 46 -15.22 0.51 4.64
C CYS A 46 -16.05 1.12 3.52
N VAL A 47 -16.71 0.29 2.70
CA VAL A 47 -17.68 0.74 1.70
C VAL A 47 -18.85 1.47 2.37
N GLU A 48 -19.42 0.89 3.42
CA GLU A 48 -20.48 1.51 4.21
C GLU A 48 -20.05 2.86 4.78
N LYS A 49 -18.86 2.91 5.41
CA LYS A 49 -18.32 4.14 6.02
C LYS A 49 -18.00 5.23 5.00
N SER A 50 -17.67 4.88 3.75
CA SER A 50 -17.33 5.83 2.70
C SER A 50 -18.53 6.24 1.83
N GLY A 51 -19.77 5.96 2.26
CA GLY A 51 -20.99 6.38 1.55
C GLY A 51 -21.61 5.33 0.63
N GLY A 52 -21.25 4.04 0.77
CA GLY A 52 -21.91 2.91 0.11
C GLY A 52 -21.45 2.61 -1.31
N ALA A 53 -20.73 3.52 -1.97
CA ALA A 53 -20.21 3.28 -3.31
C ALA A 53 -18.92 2.44 -3.26
N ARG A 54 -18.95 1.21 -3.77
CA ARG A 54 -17.77 0.34 -3.85
C ARG A 54 -16.86 0.74 -5.01
N LEU A 55 -15.57 0.96 -4.72
CA LEU A 55 -14.56 1.16 -5.75
C LEU A 55 -14.20 -0.17 -6.41
N ASN A 56 -14.16 -0.20 -7.75
CA ASN A 56 -13.80 -1.40 -8.52
C ASN A 56 -12.27 -1.61 -8.57
N GLN A 57 -11.64 -1.73 -7.40
CA GLN A 57 -10.20 -1.99 -7.26
C GLN A 57 -10.01 -3.36 -6.60
N LYS A 58 -9.27 -4.24 -7.26
CA LYS A 58 -8.90 -5.55 -6.72
C LYS A 58 -7.46 -5.89 -7.08
N ALA A 59 -6.76 -6.57 -6.19
CA ALA A 59 -5.42 -7.08 -6.46
C ALA A 59 -5.11 -8.29 -5.57
N VAL A 60 -4.46 -9.30 -6.13
CA VAL A 60 -3.77 -10.32 -5.30
C VAL A 60 -2.47 -9.70 -4.78
N TYR A 61 -2.24 -9.76 -3.47
CA TYR A 61 -1.11 -9.05 -2.85
C TYR A 61 0.25 -9.49 -3.42
N GLY A 62 0.47 -10.79 -3.59
CA GLY A 62 1.73 -11.34 -4.08
C GLY A 62 2.06 -10.86 -5.50
N GLU A 63 1.07 -10.84 -6.40
CA GLU A 63 1.23 -10.29 -7.76
C GLU A 63 1.55 -8.80 -7.72
N HIS A 64 0.82 -8.04 -6.89
CA HIS A 64 1.07 -6.62 -6.70
C HIS A 64 2.50 -6.36 -6.19
N LEU A 65 2.95 -7.12 -5.18
CA LEU A 65 4.28 -7.01 -4.60
C LEU A 65 5.37 -7.30 -5.64
N VAL A 66 5.27 -8.44 -6.34
CA VAL A 66 6.24 -8.85 -7.35
C VAL A 66 6.33 -7.80 -8.46
N ASN A 67 5.20 -7.32 -8.96
CA ASN A 67 5.16 -6.29 -9.99
C ASN A 67 5.79 -4.97 -9.50
N LYS A 68 5.47 -4.55 -8.27
CA LYS A 68 6.03 -3.32 -7.68
C LYS A 68 7.54 -3.40 -7.51
N VAL A 69 8.07 -4.52 -7.03
CA VAL A 69 9.52 -4.69 -6.87
C VAL A 69 10.23 -4.68 -8.23
N LYS A 70 9.68 -5.41 -9.21
CA LYS A 70 10.25 -5.47 -10.57
C LYS A 70 10.26 -4.11 -11.27
N ASN A 71 9.21 -3.31 -11.11
CA ASN A 71 9.09 -2.03 -11.83
C ASN A 71 9.79 -0.86 -11.12
N ASN A 72 10.01 -0.94 -9.81
CA ASN A 72 10.56 0.19 -9.05
C ASN A 72 12.07 0.11 -8.80
N PHE A 73 12.66 -1.09 -8.80
CA PHE A 73 14.05 -1.28 -8.35
C PHE A 73 14.94 -2.00 -9.36
N VAL A 74 14.36 -2.56 -10.43
CA VAL A 74 15.16 -3.12 -11.53
C VAL A 74 15.48 -1.97 -12.49
N PRO A 75 16.76 -1.78 -12.87
CA PRO A 75 17.17 -0.72 -13.79
C PRO A 75 16.62 -0.89 -15.21
#